data_AF-A0A7V4FLG6-F1
#
_entry.id   AF-A0A7V4FLG6-F1
#
_cell.length_a   1.000
_cell.length_b   1.000
_cell.length_c   1.000
_cell.angle_alpha   90.00
_cell.angle_beta   90.00
_cell.angle_gamma   90.00
#
_symmetry.space_group_name_H-M   'P 1'
#
loop_
_entity.id
_entity.type
_entity.pdbx_description
1 polymer ?
#
loop_
_entity_poly.entity_id
_entity_poly.type
_entity_poly.pdbx_seq_one_letter_code
_entity_poly.pdbx_strand_id
1 'polypeptide(L)'
;MSQKRNKFITLLFLIITIIYIVFSFLLHVEVTALVVGNMKWLTGNLVPRNYSVEVSILIILTLLLYIFLRARKGVNRVYTLIFFYVYIIFVYYFYRVLSLHAVEYIHFIQYFGLVFLIGWTFDYDRKKFLYNKILFAGVVIGILDEVFQFYITAPGHKYLDFNDFFINTLGTIGGLLLFYGFYSLQSATTNNRKFWLTKRFLFVSSFVIILIILNSAGIIQKTPPYPIEKAVTYIDGNLIIFLERIPGWLGHWRTHFVSGYFYNLDPIEGLFLILLSTGLFSLYDPRILAKFKPLRKIVEHIK
;
A
#
# COMPACT_ATOMS: atom_id res chain seq x y z
N MET A 1 -30.77 10.59 13.18
CA MET A 1 -29.91 11.80 13.09
C MET A 1 -28.46 11.38 13.31
N SER A 2 -27.53 11.68 12.38
CA SER A 2 -26.09 11.40 12.62
C SER A 2 -25.56 12.44 13.58
N GLN A 3 -25.15 12.03 14.79
CA GLN A 3 -24.51 12.94 15.74
C GLN A 3 -23.21 13.44 15.10
N LYS A 4 -23.14 14.74 14.76
CA LYS A 4 -21.91 15.33 14.19
C LYS A 4 -20.78 15.12 15.20
N ARG A 5 -19.75 14.38 14.79
CA ARG A 5 -18.53 14.21 15.59
C ARG A 5 -17.93 15.57 15.95
N ASN A 6 -17.48 15.68 17.20
CA ASN A 6 -16.83 16.88 17.71
C ASN A 6 -15.61 17.25 16.83
N LYS A 7 -15.51 18.53 16.45
CA LYS A 7 -14.39 19.05 15.64
C LYS A 7 -13.04 18.82 16.31
N PHE A 8 -12.97 18.95 17.64
CA PHE A 8 -11.76 18.70 18.41
C PHE A 8 -11.27 17.26 18.24
N ILE A 9 -12.17 16.28 18.34
CA ILE A 9 -11.82 14.85 18.14
C ILE A 9 -11.40 14.60 16.69
N THR A 10 -11.95 15.32 15.72
CA THR A 10 -11.51 15.20 14.32
C THR A 10 -10.09 15.75 14.13
N LEU A 11 -9.80 16.91 14.73
CA LEU A 11 -8.47 17.52 14.71
C LEU A 11 -7.43 16.63 15.40
N LEU A 12 -7.76 16.06 16.56
CA LEU A 12 -6.87 15.15 17.28
C LEU A 12 -6.47 13.94 16.43
N PHE A 13 -7.44 13.28 15.79
CA PHE A 13 -7.15 12.14 14.92
C PHE A 13 -6.37 12.55 13.67
N LEU A 14 -6.60 13.76 13.14
CA LEU A 14 -5.78 14.29 12.04
C LEU A 14 -4.32 14.44 12.47
N ILE A 15 -4.06 15.03 13.65
CA ILE A 15 -2.71 15.17 14.20
C ILE A 15 -2.07 13.79 14.39
N ILE A 16 -2.78 12.84 15.01
CA ILE A 16 -2.30 11.45 15.19
C ILE A 16 -1.99 10.80 13.84
N THR A 17 -2.83 11.00 12.82
CA THR A 17 -2.61 10.45 11.48
C THR A 17 -1.34 11.03 10.84
N ILE A 18 -1.12 12.34 10.97
CA ILE A 18 0.08 13.00 10.44
C ILE A 18 1.34 12.49 11.17
N ILE A 19 1.29 12.45 12.50
CA ILE A 19 2.39 11.92 13.32
C ILE A 19 2.69 10.47 12.94
N TYR A 20 1.66 9.66 12.75
CA TYR A 20 1.80 8.27 12.31
C TYR A 20 2.52 8.17 10.98
N ILE A 21 2.12 8.94 9.97
CA ILE A 21 2.78 8.95 8.64
C ILE A 21 4.25 9.36 8.77
N VAL A 22 4.52 10.44 9.51
CA VAL A 22 5.90 10.93 9.68
C VAL A 22 6.77 9.89 10.39
N PHE A 23 6.27 9.27 11.46
CA PHE A 23 7.02 8.22 12.14
C PHE A 23 7.17 6.95 11.30
N SER A 24 6.17 6.58 10.50
CA SER A 24 6.31 5.49 9.54
C SER A 24 7.50 5.72 8.60
N PHE A 25 7.66 6.94 8.07
CA PHE A 25 8.76 7.26 7.15
C PHE A 25 10.12 7.32 7.87
N LEU A 26 10.15 7.94 9.05
CA LEU A 26 11.40 8.13 9.80
C LEU A 26 11.91 6.85 10.44
N LEU A 27 11.00 5.99 10.91
CA LEU A 27 11.35 4.78 11.67
C LEU A 27 11.27 3.51 10.82
N HIS A 28 11.09 3.64 9.51
CA HIS A 28 10.93 2.49 8.61
C HIS A 28 12.08 1.48 8.80
N VAL A 29 13.33 1.97 8.76
CA VAL A 29 14.53 1.14 8.89
C VAL A 29 14.68 0.60 10.31
N GLU A 30 14.39 1.43 11.31
CA GLU A 30 14.48 1.10 12.72
C GLU A 30 13.49 0.00 13.10
N VAL A 31 12.27 0.03 12.56
CA VAL A 31 11.28 -1.03 12.77
C VAL A 31 11.79 -2.34 12.16
N THR A 32 12.34 -2.31 10.94
CA THR A 32 12.96 -3.50 10.34
C THR A 32 14.12 -4.01 11.21
N ALA A 33 14.99 -3.13 11.69
CA ALA A 33 16.10 -3.47 12.58
C ALA A 33 15.61 -4.06 13.92
N LEU A 34 14.50 -3.59 14.47
CA LEU A 34 13.89 -4.16 15.67
C LEU A 34 13.34 -5.57 15.43
N VAL A 35 12.77 -5.83 14.24
CA VAL A 35 12.20 -7.15 13.95
C VAL A 35 13.29 -8.18 13.63
N VAL A 36 14.33 -7.79 12.89
CA VAL A 36 15.40 -8.73 12.48
C VAL A 36 16.59 -8.77 13.45
N GLY A 37 16.75 -7.74 14.27
CA GLY A 37 17.88 -7.57 15.17
C GLY A 37 17.81 -8.44 16.42
N ASN A 38 18.98 -8.64 17.05
CA ASN A 38 19.09 -9.30 18.33
C ASN A 38 18.94 -8.26 19.46
N MET A 39 17.90 -8.41 20.27
CA MET A 39 17.61 -7.52 21.39
C MET A 39 17.87 -8.22 22.73
N LYS A 40 18.40 -7.48 23.70
CA LYS A 40 18.48 -7.97 25.08
C LYS A 40 17.09 -7.98 25.70
N TRP A 41 16.67 -9.11 26.24
CA TRP A 41 15.39 -9.33 26.91
C TRP A 41 15.59 -9.91 28.32
N LEU A 42 14.53 -9.94 29.12
CA LEU A 42 14.58 -10.40 30.52
C LEU A 42 15.08 -11.84 30.67
N THR A 43 14.83 -12.70 29.68
CA THR A 43 15.21 -14.13 29.69
C THR A 43 16.44 -14.43 28.82
N GLY A 44 17.13 -13.40 28.32
CA GLY A 44 18.27 -13.55 27.41
C GLY A 44 18.09 -12.79 26.10
N ASN A 45 18.71 -13.27 25.04
CA ASN A 45 18.65 -12.65 23.72
C ASN A 45 17.34 -13.02 23.01
N LEU A 46 16.64 -12.02 22.47
CA LEU A 46 15.42 -12.18 21.70
C LEU A 46 15.67 -11.70 20.27
N VAL A 47 15.38 -12.56 19.29
CA VAL A 47 15.34 -12.20 17.86
C VAL A 47 13.88 -12.34 17.41
N PRO A 48 13.09 -11.26 17.33
CA PRO A 48 11.64 -11.35 17.09
C PRO A 48 11.27 -12.11 15.83
N ARG A 49 12.09 -11.98 14.78
CA ARG A 49 11.93 -12.73 13.53
C ARG A 49 11.84 -14.25 13.73
N ASN A 50 12.48 -14.82 14.76
CA ASN A 50 12.39 -16.25 15.06
C ASN A 50 10.97 -16.69 15.46
N TYR A 51 10.12 -15.75 15.87
CA TYR A 51 8.72 -15.96 16.25
C TYR A 51 7.74 -15.45 15.19
N SER A 52 8.24 -15.13 13.98
CA SER A 52 7.43 -14.52 12.93
C SER A 52 6.27 -15.41 12.48
N VAL A 53 6.42 -16.73 12.52
CA VAL A 53 5.36 -17.68 12.16
C VAL A 53 4.24 -17.66 13.19
N GLU A 54 4.56 -17.76 14.48
CA GLU A 54 3.62 -17.75 15.59
C GLU A 54 2.85 -16.42 15.64
N VAL A 55 3.57 -15.31 15.49
CA VAL A 55 2.96 -13.97 15.41
C VAL A 55 2.03 -13.86 14.19
N SER A 56 2.44 -14.40 13.04
CA SER A 56 1.60 -14.41 11.83
C SER A 56 0.31 -15.21 12.03
N ILE A 57 0.39 -16.39 12.67
CA ILE A 57 -0.79 -17.20 13.01
C ILE A 57 -1.73 -16.42 13.92
N LEU A 58 -1.21 -15.78 14.98
CA LEU A 58 -2.00 -14.95 15.88
C LEU A 58 -2.71 -13.81 15.15
N ILE A 59 -1.99 -13.10 14.26
CA ILE A 59 -2.55 -12.01 13.46
C ILE A 59 -3.66 -12.54 12.54
N ILE A 60 -3.42 -13.65 11.84
CA ILE A 60 -4.42 -14.27 10.95
C ILE A 60 -5.67 -14.68 11.73
N LEU A 61 -5.52 -15.36 12.87
CA LEU A 61 -6.65 -15.75 13.72
C LEU A 61 -7.43 -14.53 14.20
N THR A 62 -6.73 -13.46 14.60
CA THR A 62 -7.34 -12.19 15.00
C THR A 62 -8.14 -11.55 13.87
N LEU A 63 -7.56 -11.51 12.66
CA LEU A 63 -8.21 -10.97 11.46
C LEU A 63 -9.41 -11.81 11.03
N LEU A 64 -9.31 -13.14 11.07
CA LEU A 64 -10.41 -14.05 10.77
C LEU A 64 -11.56 -13.89 11.76
N LEU A 65 -11.26 -13.80 13.06
CA LEU A 65 -12.26 -13.53 14.10
C LEU A 65 -12.92 -12.17 13.85
N TYR A 66 -12.15 -11.13 13.57
CA TYR A 66 -12.68 -9.81 13.22
C TYR A 66 -13.61 -9.90 12.01
N ILE A 67 -13.15 -10.46 10.88
CA ILE A 67 -13.94 -10.62 9.66
C ILE A 67 -15.22 -11.42 9.94
N PHE A 68 -15.14 -12.52 10.69
CA PHE A 68 -16.29 -13.33 11.06
C PHE A 68 -17.32 -12.53 11.87
N LEU A 69 -16.89 -11.82 12.91
CA LEU A 69 -17.77 -10.99 13.75
C LEU A 69 -18.45 -9.88 12.93
N ARG A 70 -17.72 -9.31 11.96
CA ARG A 70 -18.22 -8.25 11.08
C ARG A 70 -19.17 -8.79 10.04
N ALA A 71 -18.84 -9.92 9.40
CA ALA A 71 -19.70 -10.60 8.46
C ALA A 71 -21.03 -11.01 9.09
N ARG A 72 -21.02 -11.52 10.33
CA ARG A 72 -22.26 -11.92 11.04
C ARG A 72 -23.24 -10.76 11.25
N LYS A 73 -22.73 -9.55 11.53
CA LYS A 73 -23.56 -8.37 11.84
C LYS A 73 -23.78 -7.45 10.64
N GLY A 74 -22.96 -7.58 9.60
CA GLY A 74 -22.94 -6.65 8.48
C GLY A 74 -23.82 -7.04 7.31
N VAL A 75 -23.90 -6.10 6.37
CA VAL A 75 -24.60 -6.19 5.09
C VAL A 75 -23.57 -6.29 3.95
N ASN A 76 -23.94 -6.72 2.75
CA ASN A 76 -22.99 -6.91 1.62
C ASN A 76 -21.90 -7.97 1.84
N ARG A 77 -22.26 -9.06 2.54
CA ARG A 77 -21.33 -10.15 2.91
C ARG A 77 -20.69 -10.80 1.70
N VAL A 78 -21.50 -11.26 0.75
CA VAL A 78 -21.03 -11.96 -0.46
C VAL A 78 -20.10 -11.06 -1.26
N TYR A 79 -20.51 -9.82 -1.51
CA TYR A 79 -19.71 -8.85 -2.24
C TYR A 79 -18.36 -8.59 -1.56
N THR A 80 -18.36 -8.36 -0.25
CA THR A 80 -17.12 -8.15 0.52
C THR A 80 -16.22 -9.39 0.51
N LEU A 81 -16.80 -10.60 0.64
CA LEU A 81 -16.04 -11.85 0.62
C LEU A 81 -15.41 -12.14 -0.75
N ILE A 82 -16.06 -11.80 -1.86
CA ILE A 82 -15.47 -11.92 -3.20
C ILE A 82 -14.21 -11.04 -3.30
N PHE A 83 -14.26 -9.80 -2.82
CA PHE A 83 -13.09 -8.93 -2.83
C PHE A 83 -12.00 -9.40 -1.86
N PHE A 84 -12.35 -9.96 -0.70
CA PHE A 84 -11.36 -10.62 0.16
C PHE A 84 -10.70 -11.83 -0.53
N TYR A 85 -11.48 -12.64 -1.26
CA TYR A 85 -10.94 -13.76 -2.01
C TYR A 85 -9.94 -13.30 -3.07
N VAL A 86 -10.30 -12.30 -3.88
CA VAL A 86 -9.40 -11.68 -4.85
C VAL A 86 -8.16 -11.09 -4.16
N TYR A 87 -8.33 -10.44 -3.01
CA TYR A 87 -7.23 -9.89 -2.23
C TYR A 87 -6.25 -10.97 -1.76
N ILE A 88 -6.76 -12.11 -1.28
CA ILE A 88 -5.94 -13.25 -0.87
C ILE A 88 -5.13 -13.80 -2.05
N ILE A 89 -5.66 -13.80 -3.28
CA ILE A 89 -4.89 -14.20 -4.47
C ILE A 89 -3.69 -13.27 -4.68
N PHE A 90 -3.90 -11.95 -4.57
CA PHE A 90 -2.81 -10.98 -4.70
C PHE A 90 -1.76 -11.12 -3.60
N VAL A 91 -2.18 -11.28 -2.34
CA VAL A 91 -1.28 -11.50 -1.20
C VAL A 91 -0.51 -12.80 -1.35
N TYR A 92 -1.17 -13.88 -1.78
CA TYR A 92 -0.53 -15.16 -2.05
C TYR A 92 0.50 -15.05 -3.16
N TYR A 93 0.15 -14.42 -4.28
CA TYR A 93 1.10 -14.18 -5.37
C TYR A 93 2.30 -13.36 -4.90
N PHE A 94 2.06 -12.27 -4.18
CA PHE A 94 3.12 -11.45 -3.60
C PHE A 94 4.06 -12.31 -2.74
N TYR A 95 3.54 -13.10 -1.81
CA TYR A 95 4.34 -13.94 -0.93
C TYR A 95 5.01 -15.14 -1.62
N ARG A 96 4.57 -15.53 -2.82
CA ARG A 96 5.18 -16.67 -3.54
C ARG A 96 6.23 -16.23 -4.55
N VAL A 97 6.10 -15.00 -5.06
CA VAL A 97 6.88 -14.53 -6.21
C VAL A 97 7.74 -13.32 -5.85
N LEU A 98 7.20 -12.37 -5.08
CA LEU A 98 7.82 -11.05 -4.86
C LEU A 98 8.50 -10.93 -3.50
N SER A 99 8.00 -11.65 -2.49
CA SER A 99 8.63 -11.70 -1.18
C SER A 99 8.58 -13.10 -0.64
N LEU A 100 9.70 -13.59 -0.11
CA LEU A 100 9.76 -14.86 0.64
C LEU A 100 9.98 -14.61 2.14
N HIS A 101 9.72 -13.38 2.60
CA HIS A 101 10.12 -12.95 3.92
C HIS A 101 8.94 -12.55 4.81
N ALA A 102 8.84 -13.17 5.98
CA ALA A 102 7.75 -12.91 6.92
C ALA A 102 7.84 -11.52 7.57
N VAL A 103 8.99 -10.84 7.51
CA VAL A 103 9.10 -9.46 8.03
C VAL A 103 8.21 -8.51 7.26
N GLU A 104 7.97 -8.78 5.97
CA GLU A 104 7.20 -7.88 5.11
C GLU A 104 5.75 -7.74 5.58
N TYR A 105 5.28 -8.62 6.47
CA TYR A 105 3.97 -8.47 7.08
C TYR A 105 3.79 -7.17 7.87
N ILE A 106 4.89 -6.53 8.29
CA ILE A 106 4.83 -5.24 8.96
C ILE A 106 4.18 -4.16 8.08
N HIS A 107 4.39 -4.21 6.76
CA HIS A 107 3.76 -3.28 5.83
C HIS A 107 2.23 -3.45 5.84
N PHE A 108 1.70 -4.68 5.91
CA PHE A 108 0.24 -4.86 6.05
C PHE A 108 -0.27 -4.18 7.32
N ILE A 109 0.39 -4.40 8.45
CA ILE A 109 0.00 -3.80 9.74
C ILE A 109 0.05 -2.26 9.66
N GLN A 110 1.13 -1.72 9.09
CA GLN A 110 1.35 -0.30 8.92
C GLN A 110 0.23 0.35 8.10
N TYR A 111 -0.04 -0.19 6.91
CA TYR A 111 -1.03 0.39 6.01
C TYR A 111 -2.48 0.07 6.43
N PHE A 112 -2.72 -1.00 7.20
CA PHE A 112 -4.00 -1.20 7.89
C PHE A 112 -4.22 -0.09 8.92
N GLY A 113 -3.23 0.16 9.78
CA GLY A 113 -3.27 1.26 10.75
C GLY A 113 -3.54 2.60 10.10
N LEU A 114 -2.82 2.92 9.02
CA LEU A 114 -2.99 4.15 8.25
C LEU A 114 -4.43 4.31 7.73
N VAL A 115 -5.00 3.26 7.11
CA VAL A 115 -6.38 3.31 6.60
C VAL A 115 -7.38 3.54 7.72
N PHE A 116 -7.22 2.87 8.87
CA PHE A 116 -8.10 3.09 10.02
C PHE A 116 -8.00 4.51 10.58
N LEU A 117 -6.79 5.08 10.65
CA LEU A 117 -6.57 6.46 11.09
C LEU A 117 -7.19 7.49 10.12
N ILE A 118 -6.97 7.35 8.82
CA ILE A 118 -7.59 8.21 7.80
C ILE A 118 -9.11 8.05 7.81
N GLY A 119 -9.59 6.80 7.87
CA GLY A 119 -11.00 6.45 7.92
C GLY A 119 -11.69 7.06 9.15
N TRP A 120 -11.12 6.89 10.34
CA TRP A 120 -11.63 7.51 11.55
C TRP A 120 -11.54 9.04 11.49
N THR A 121 -10.54 9.63 10.86
CA THR A 121 -10.43 11.09 10.75
C THR A 121 -11.54 11.67 9.87
N PHE A 122 -11.77 11.09 8.68
CA PHE A 122 -12.60 11.73 7.66
C PHE A 122 -13.99 11.10 7.44
N ASP A 123 -14.16 9.83 7.80
CA ASP A 123 -15.35 9.02 7.53
C ASP A 123 -15.63 7.97 8.64
N TYR A 124 -15.59 8.39 9.90
CA TYR A 124 -15.70 7.48 11.06
C TYR A 124 -16.99 6.64 11.09
N ASP A 125 -18.10 7.21 10.59
CA ASP A 125 -19.39 6.52 10.49
C ASP A 125 -19.59 5.81 9.15
N ARG A 126 -18.59 5.92 8.24
CA ARG A 126 -18.52 5.29 6.91
C ARG A 126 -19.63 5.72 5.96
N LYS A 127 -20.37 6.79 6.29
CA LYS A 127 -21.54 7.23 5.50
C LYS A 127 -21.17 7.99 4.24
N LYS A 128 -20.01 8.65 4.20
CA LYS A 128 -19.53 9.34 2.99
C LYS A 128 -18.91 8.37 1.99
N PHE A 129 -18.57 7.17 2.48
CA PHE A 129 -17.93 6.09 1.77
C PHE A 129 -16.68 6.59 1.04
N LEU A 130 -15.68 7.11 1.76
CA LEU A 130 -14.47 7.71 1.15
C LEU A 130 -13.47 6.68 0.60
N TYR A 131 -13.88 5.42 0.39
CA TYR A 131 -13.06 4.28 -0.04
C TYR A 131 -11.97 4.65 -1.06
N ASN A 132 -12.36 5.08 -2.27
CA ASN A 132 -11.41 5.41 -3.33
C ASN A 132 -10.52 6.63 -3.06
N LYS A 133 -10.94 7.52 -2.14
CA LYS A 133 -10.09 8.64 -1.72
C LYS A 133 -8.96 8.14 -0.83
N ILE A 134 -9.31 7.26 0.09
CA ILE A 134 -8.38 6.67 1.05
C ILE A 134 -7.45 5.68 0.33
N LEU A 135 -7.97 4.90 -0.63
CA LEU A 135 -7.14 4.04 -1.49
C LEU A 135 -6.06 4.85 -2.20
N PHE A 136 -6.46 5.91 -2.89
CA PHE A 136 -5.52 6.80 -3.56
C PHE A 136 -4.49 7.41 -2.59
N ALA A 137 -4.94 7.89 -1.42
CA ALA A 137 -4.04 8.47 -0.43
C ALA A 137 -3.05 7.43 0.13
N GLY A 138 -3.51 6.23 0.46
CA GLY A 138 -2.67 5.15 0.99
C GLY A 138 -1.63 4.67 -0.02
N VAL A 139 -2.00 4.54 -1.30
CA VAL A 139 -1.04 4.22 -2.38
C VAL A 139 0.02 5.31 -2.53
N VAL A 140 -0.38 6.59 -2.55
CA VAL A 140 0.57 7.70 -2.67
C VAL A 140 1.50 7.77 -1.45
N ILE A 141 0.96 7.63 -0.23
CA ILE A 141 1.77 7.59 0.99
C ILE A 141 2.72 6.38 0.96
N GLY A 142 2.24 5.23 0.50
CA GLY A 142 3.04 4.01 0.32
C GLY A 142 4.22 4.16 -0.63
N ILE A 143 4.03 4.89 -1.73
CA ILE A 143 5.11 5.21 -2.66
C ILE A 143 6.09 6.23 -2.04
N LEU A 144 5.56 7.24 -1.34
CA LEU A 144 6.42 8.24 -0.71
C LEU A 144 7.27 7.66 0.42
N ASP A 145 6.78 6.64 1.13
CA ASP A 145 7.50 5.91 2.16
C ASP A 145 8.79 5.29 1.61
N GLU A 146 8.71 4.43 0.60
CA GLU A 146 9.93 3.78 0.07
C GLU A 146 10.84 4.76 -0.69
N VAL A 147 10.28 5.80 -1.32
CA VAL A 147 11.09 6.88 -1.91
C VAL A 147 11.89 7.59 -0.81
N PHE A 148 11.23 7.96 0.29
CA PHE A 148 11.88 8.58 1.43
C PHE A 148 12.93 7.64 2.03
N GLN A 149 12.61 6.36 2.18
CA GLN A 149 13.55 5.37 2.68
C GLN A 149 14.80 5.24 1.79
N PHE A 150 14.61 5.00 0.50
CA PHE A 150 15.71 4.74 -0.42
C PHE A 150 16.65 5.94 -0.60
N TYR A 151 16.11 7.16 -0.65
CA TYR A 151 16.90 8.37 -0.88
C TYR A 151 17.41 9.05 0.39
N ILE A 152 16.72 8.88 1.54
CA ILE A 152 16.98 9.68 2.74
C ILE A 152 17.40 8.80 3.92
N THR A 153 16.56 7.89 4.42
CA THR A 153 16.85 7.18 5.69
C THR A 153 17.73 5.96 5.52
N ALA A 154 17.74 5.35 4.34
CA ALA A 154 18.49 4.12 4.05
C ALA A 154 19.38 4.28 2.80
N PRO A 155 20.34 5.22 2.80
CA PRO A 155 21.18 5.48 1.62
C PRO A 155 22.06 4.28 1.22
N GLY A 156 22.17 3.24 2.05
CA GLY A 156 22.84 1.98 1.72
C GLY A 156 21.96 0.94 1.00
N HIS A 157 20.66 1.18 0.82
CA HIS A 157 19.77 0.26 0.10
C HIS A 157 20.20 0.13 -1.37
N LYS A 158 20.08 -1.06 -1.94
CA LYS A 158 20.66 -1.32 -3.26
C LYS A 158 19.79 -0.85 -4.41
N TYR A 159 18.49 -0.73 -4.18
CA TYR A 159 17.49 -0.30 -5.17
C TYR A 159 16.26 0.26 -4.47
N LEU A 160 15.48 1.06 -5.20
CA LEU A 160 14.15 1.52 -4.77
C LEU A 160 13.19 0.33 -4.86
N ASP A 161 12.62 -0.09 -3.73
CA ASP A 161 11.89 -1.36 -3.68
C ASP A 161 10.45 -1.24 -4.20
N PHE A 162 10.25 -1.61 -5.47
CA PHE A 162 8.93 -1.64 -6.09
C PHE A 162 8.06 -2.79 -5.58
N ASN A 163 8.63 -3.81 -4.94
CA ASN A 163 7.85 -4.82 -4.24
C ASN A 163 7.17 -4.17 -3.03
N ASP A 164 7.88 -3.27 -2.34
CA ASP A 164 7.32 -2.60 -1.17
C ASP A 164 6.27 -1.54 -1.54
N PHE A 165 6.42 -0.85 -2.67
CA PHE A 165 5.30 -0.05 -3.23
C PHE A 165 4.03 -0.89 -3.41
N PHE A 166 4.19 -2.12 -3.90
CA PHE A 166 3.07 -3.00 -4.15
C PHE A 166 2.49 -3.58 -2.85
N ILE A 167 3.31 -4.00 -1.90
CA ILE A 167 2.81 -4.51 -0.61
C ILE A 167 2.14 -3.41 0.21
N ASN A 168 2.62 -2.16 0.17
CA ASN A 168 1.98 -1.00 0.79
C ASN A 168 0.59 -0.74 0.18
N THR A 169 0.48 -0.93 -1.14
CA THR A 169 -0.80 -0.88 -1.87
C THR A 169 -1.74 -1.99 -1.41
N LEU A 170 -1.26 -3.23 -1.29
CA LEU A 170 -2.05 -4.36 -0.77
C LEU A 170 -2.47 -4.13 0.70
N GLY A 171 -1.57 -3.62 1.55
CA GLY A 171 -1.87 -3.18 2.90
C GLY A 171 -3.01 -2.16 2.92
N THR A 172 -2.94 -1.14 2.08
CA THR A 172 -4.03 -0.16 1.96
C THR A 172 -5.36 -0.81 1.55
N ILE A 173 -5.34 -1.72 0.56
CA ILE A 173 -6.52 -2.44 0.11
C ILE A 173 -7.12 -3.31 1.23
N GLY A 174 -6.31 -4.11 1.91
CA GLY A 174 -6.75 -4.96 3.00
C GLY A 174 -7.34 -4.15 4.16
N GLY A 175 -6.67 -3.03 4.53
CA GLY A 175 -7.17 -2.09 5.52
C GLY A 175 -8.54 -1.51 5.14
N LEU A 176 -8.74 -1.20 3.86
CA LEU A 176 -10.02 -0.69 3.36
C LEU A 176 -11.13 -1.73 3.37
N LEU A 177 -10.82 -2.98 2.99
CA LEU A 177 -11.77 -4.09 3.10
C LEU A 177 -12.13 -4.37 4.56
N LEU A 178 -11.20 -4.24 5.50
CA LEU A 178 -11.49 -4.37 6.93
C LEU A 178 -12.31 -3.18 7.46
N PHE A 179 -12.01 -1.96 7.00
CA PHE A 179 -12.65 -0.75 7.50
C PHE A 179 -14.06 -0.55 6.95
N TYR A 180 -14.25 -0.65 5.62
CA TYR A 180 -15.54 -0.47 4.94
C TYR A 180 -16.29 -1.77 4.71
N GLY A 181 -15.62 -2.92 4.79
CA GLY A 181 -16.24 -4.22 4.56
C GLY A 181 -17.42 -4.46 5.48
N PHE A 182 -18.43 -5.14 4.94
CA PHE A 182 -19.65 -5.51 5.64
C PHE A 182 -20.54 -4.33 6.08
N TYR A 183 -20.27 -3.10 5.63
CA TYR A 183 -21.15 -1.94 5.80
C TYR A 183 -22.08 -1.75 4.61
N SER A 184 -23.15 -0.97 4.82
CA SER A 184 -24.02 -0.56 3.73
C SER A 184 -23.21 0.28 2.75
N LEU A 185 -23.19 -0.18 1.51
CA LEU A 185 -22.58 0.57 0.43
C LEU A 185 -23.47 1.75 0.09
N GLN A 186 -22.86 2.89 -0.22
CA GLN A 186 -23.63 4.07 -0.57
C GLN A 186 -24.31 3.87 -1.93
N SER A 187 -25.59 4.24 -2.03
CA SER A 187 -26.34 4.19 -3.28
C SER A 187 -25.58 4.92 -4.39
N ALA A 188 -25.48 4.29 -5.55
CA ALA A 188 -24.78 4.83 -6.71
C ALA A 188 -25.56 6.00 -7.31
N THR A 189 -25.43 7.20 -6.73
CA THR A 189 -25.75 8.42 -7.46
C THR A 189 -24.59 8.70 -8.40
N THR A 190 -24.79 8.37 -9.68
CA THR A 190 -23.77 8.54 -10.71
C THR A 190 -23.51 10.02 -10.91
N ASN A 191 -22.41 10.52 -10.38
CA ASN A 191 -21.87 11.80 -10.84
C ASN A 191 -21.38 11.60 -12.28
N ASN A 192 -22.05 12.25 -13.23
CA ASN A 192 -21.74 12.17 -14.67
C ASN A 192 -20.39 12.79 -15.06
N ARG A 193 -19.60 13.28 -14.09
CA ARG A 193 -18.25 13.76 -14.37
C ARG A 193 -17.40 12.63 -14.96
N LYS A 194 -16.96 12.86 -16.20
CA LYS A 194 -15.98 12.06 -16.93
C LYS A 194 -14.75 11.79 -16.06
N PHE A 195 -14.31 10.53 -15.97
CA PHE A 195 -13.23 10.10 -15.08
C PHE A 195 -11.91 10.86 -15.32
N TRP A 196 -11.58 11.12 -16.58
CA TRP A 196 -10.37 11.84 -16.98
C TRP A 196 -10.36 13.33 -16.58
N LEU A 197 -11.50 13.88 -16.17
CA LEU A 197 -11.60 15.25 -15.67
C LEU A 197 -11.50 15.32 -14.14
N THR A 198 -11.23 14.21 -13.45
CA THR A 198 -11.10 14.23 -11.99
C THR A 198 -9.71 14.76 -11.59
N LYS A 199 -9.64 15.50 -10.47
CA LYS A 199 -8.36 16.05 -9.97
C LYS A 199 -7.29 14.96 -9.77
N ARG A 200 -7.70 13.75 -9.36
CA ARG A 200 -6.78 12.61 -9.18
C ARG A 200 -6.22 12.12 -10.50
N PHE A 201 -7.07 11.92 -11.50
CA PHE A 201 -6.60 11.52 -12.82
C PHE A 201 -5.62 12.54 -13.37
N LEU A 202 -5.99 13.83 -13.35
CA LEU A 202 -5.10 14.89 -13.81
C LEU A 202 -3.77 14.90 -13.06
N PHE A 203 -3.78 14.78 -11.74
CA PHE A 203 -2.56 14.68 -10.93
C PHE A 203 -1.69 13.48 -11.34
N VAL A 204 -2.26 12.27 -11.42
CA VAL A 204 -1.52 11.06 -11.80
C VAL A 204 -0.98 11.17 -13.22
N SER A 205 -1.79 11.62 -14.18
CA SER A 205 -1.35 11.81 -15.56
C SER A 205 -0.25 12.84 -15.69
N SER A 206 -0.38 13.99 -15.03
CA SER A 206 0.69 15.00 -15.00
C SER A 206 1.98 14.45 -14.39
N PHE A 207 1.88 13.71 -13.28
CA PHE A 207 3.03 13.10 -12.63
C PHE A 207 3.73 12.07 -13.53
N VAL A 208 2.97 11.19 -14.18
CA VAL A 208 3.51 10.21 -15.14
C VAL A 208 4.18 10.91 -16.32
N ILE A 209 3.57 11.96 -16.88
CA ILE A 209 4.17 12.74 -17.97
C ILE A 209 5.51 13.36 -17.51
N ILE A 210 5.58 13.91 -16.30
CA ILE A 210 6.83 14.45 -15.75
C ILE A 210 7.89 13.36 -15.64
N LEU A 211 7.55 12.17 -15.12
CA LEU A 211 8.49 11.05 -15.04
C LEU A 211 9.00 10.61 -16.42
N ILE A 212 8.13 10.57 -17.43
CA ILE A 212 8.53 10.25 -18.82
C ILE A 212 9.50 11.31 -19.36
N ILE A 213 9.23 12.60 -19.13
CA ILE A 213 10.10 13.69 -19.57
C ILE A 213 11.47 13.58 -18.88
N LEU A 214 11.49 13.40 -17.55
CA LEU A 214 12.74 13.27 -16.78
C LEU A 214 13.54 12.03 -17.18
N ASN A 215 12.88 10.92 -17.49
CA ASN A 215 13.54 9.72 -17.98
C ASN A 215 14.10 9.90 -19.40
N SER A 216 13.32 10.52 -20.30
CA SER A 216 13.75 10.81 -21.68
C SER A 216 14.90 11.82 -21.73
N ALA A 217 14.96 12.75 -20.78
CA ALA A 217 16.06 13.70 -20.61
C ALA A 217 17.30 13.08 -19.94
N GLY A 218 17.27 11.81 -19.55
CA GLY A 218 18.37 11.14 -18.86
C GLY A 218 18.59 11.57 -17.41
N ILE A 219 17.68 12.38 -16.83
CA ILE A 219 17.74 12.84 -15.44
C ILE A 219 17.36 11.72 -14.47
N ILE A 220 16.35 10.93 -14.81
CA ILE A 220 16.00 9.71 -14.06
C ILE A 220 16.41 8.50 -14.88
N GLN A 221 17.28 7.67 -14.33
CA GLN A 221 17.74 6.45 -14.97
C GLN A 221 17.48 5.24 -14.07
N LYS A 222 17.14 4.10 -14.68
CA LYS A 222 16.94 2.87 -13.90
C LYS A 222 18.25 2.42 -13.27
N THR A 223 19.28 2.27 -14.10
CA THR A 223 20.50 1.51 -13.81
C THR A 223 21.75 2.38 -14.03
N PRO A 224 22.68 2.45 -13.07
CA PRO A 224 23.96 3.12 -13.26
C PRO A 224 24.92 2.25 -14.09
N PRO A 225 25.97 2.83 -14.71
CA PRO A 225 26.96 2.07 -15.47
C PRO A 225 27.85 1.18 -14.59
N TYR A 226 28.02 1.53 -13.31
CA TYR A 226 28.79 0.79 -12.32
C TYR A 226 28.17 1.01 -10.92
N PRO A 227 28.53 0.22 -9.89
CA PRO A 227 28.03 0.43 -8.54
C PRO A 227 28.34 1.82 -7.99
N ILE A 228 27.32 2.51 -7.46
CA ILE A 228 27.43 3.85 -6.88
C ILE A 228 27.00 3.88 -5.41
N GLU A 229 27.57 4.79 -4.63
CA GLU A 229 27.21 4.96 -3.22
C GLU A 229 25.89 5.72 -3.04
N LYS A 230 25.67 6.78 -3.83
CA LYS A 230 24.49 7.64 -3.74
C LYS A 230 23.65 7.52 -5.00
N ALA A 231 22.36 7.26 -4.82
CA ALA A 231 21.40 7.18 -5.92
C ALA A 231 21.22 8.51 -6.67
N VAL A 232 21.45 9.64 -6.00
CA VAL A 232 21.51 10.96 -6.64
C VAL A 232 22.98 11.38 -6.72
N THR A 233 23.53 11.46 -7.93
CA THR A 233 24.94 11.73 -8.16
C THR A 233 25.19 12.50 -9.47
N TYR A 234 26.40 13.00 -9.66
CA TYR A 234 26.83 13.61 -10.91
C TYR A 234 27.64 12.60 -11.75
N ILE A 235 27.27 12.44 -13.02
CA ILE A 235 28.05 11.69 -14.02
C ILE A 235 28.25 12.62 -15.21
N ASP A 236 29.51 12.81 -15.63
CA ASP A 236 29.89 13.70 -16.73
C ASP A 236 29.31 15.12 -16.59
N GLY A 237 29.28 15.65 -15.36
CA GLY A 237 28.76 16.98 -15.05
C GLY A 237 27.23 17.10 -14.97
N ASN A 238 26.48 16.02 -15.24
CA ASN A 238 25.02 16.02 -15.17
C ASN A 238 24.52 15.36 -13.89
N LEU A 239 23.53 15.98 -13.23
CA LEU A 239 22.84 15.38 -12.09
C LEU A 239 21.90 14.27 -12.57
N ILE A 240 22.12 13.05 -12.08
CA ILE A 240 21.31 11.88 -12.40
C ILE A 240 20.74 11.28 -11.12
N ILE A 241 19.48 10.87 -11.20
CA ILE A 241 18.72 10.18 -10.16
C ILE A 241 18.55 8.73 -10.61
N PHE A 242 19.23 7.81 -9.94
CA PHE A 242 19.16 6.39 -10.20
C PHE A 242 18.12 5.68 -9.33
N LEU A 243 17.40 4.72 -9.92
CA LEU A 243 16.45 3.87 -9.19
C LEU A 243 17.12 2.63 -8.56
N GLU A 244 18.33 2.30 -8.98
CA GLU A 244 19.19 1.33 -8.31
C GLU A 244 20.63 1.85 -8.17
N ARG A 245 21.33 1.39 -7.13
CA ARG A 245 22.73 1.72 -6.86
C ARG A 245 23.69 0.68 -7.44
N ILE A 246 23.21 -0.55 -7.62
CA ILE A 246 23.99 -1.65 -8.16
C ILE A 246 23.27 -2.14 -9.43
N PRO A 247 23.97 -2.30 -10.56
CA PRO A 247 23.33 -2.70 -11.80
C PRO A 247 22.63 -4.07 -11.72
N GLY A 248 21.45 -4.13 -12.33
CA GLY A 248 20.69 -5.36 -12.52
C GLY A 248 19.86 -5.79 -11.32
N TRP A 249 19.69 -4.96 -10.29
CA TRP A 249 18.88 -5.28 -9.10
C TRP A 249 17.39 -5.32 -9.38
N LEU A 250 16.89 -4.40 -10.20
CA LEU A 250 15.49 -4.31 -10.63
C LEU A 250 15.21 -5.19 -11.86
N GLY A 251 14.06 -5.86 -11.89
CA GLY A 251 13.61 -6.73 -12.99
C GLY A 251 14.32 -8.08 -13.05
N HIS A 252 14.79 -8.60 -11.90
CA HIS A 252 15.58 -9.83 -11.85
C HIS A 252 15.21 -10.71 -10.65
N TRP A 253 15.38 -12.02 -10.82
CA TRP A 253 15.28 -12.99 -9.73
C TRP A 253 16.50 -12.92 -8.82
N ARG A 254 16.26 -12.98 -7.51
CA ARG A 254 17.25 -12.87 -6.44
C ARG A 254 17.16 -14.06 -5.51
N THR A 255 18.32 -14.58 -5.13
CA THR A 255 18.43 -15.60 -4.09
C THR A 255 17.96 -15.00 -2.78
N HIS A 256 16.97 -15.62 -2.16
CA HIS A 256 16.56 -15.26 -0.82
C HIS A 256 17.57 -15.83 0.19
N PHE A 257 17.80 -15.09 1.27
CA PHE A 257 18.87 -15.40 2.21
C PHE A 257 18.56 -16.56 3.16
N VAL A 258 17.31 -17.03 3.21
CA VAL A 258 16.91 -18.27 3.91
C VAL A 258 16.85 -19.43 2.93
N SER A 259 15.99 -19.30 1.92
CA SER A 259 15.76 -20.31 0.88
C SER A 259 14.90 -19.73 -0.23
N GLY A 260 15.06 -20.27 -1.45
CA GLY A 260 14.25 -19.91 -2.62
C GLY A 260 14.75 -18.66 -3.36
N TYR A 261 13.90 -18.22 -4.29
CA TYR A 261 14.14 -17.05 -5.12
C TYR A 261 12.91 -16.14 -5.09
N PHE A 262 13.15 -14.83 -5.07
CA PHE A 262 12.10 -13.82 -5.21
C PHE A 262 12.44 -12.91 -6.38
N TYR A 263 11.43 -12.30 -6.98
CA TYR A 263 11.58 -11.41 -8.11
C TYR A 263 11.48 -9.96 -7.65
N ASN A 264 12.49 -9.15 -8.00
CA ASN A 264 12.45 -7.71 -7.78
C ASN A 264 11.75 -7.04 -8.96
N LEU A 265 10.62 -6.41 -8.72
CA LEU A 265 9.88 -5.69 -9.76
C LEU A 265 10.72 -4.56 -10.33
N ASP A 266 10.68 -4.42 -11.65
CA ASP A 266 11.10 -3.20 -12.30
C ASP A 266 10.05 -2.07 -12.12
N PRO A 267 10.39 -0.81 -12.46
CA PRO A 267 9.46 0.30 -12.29
C PRO A 267 8.14 0.17 -13.07
N ILE A 268 8.16 -0.45 -14.24
CA ILE A 268 6.99 -0.59 -15.12
C ILE A 268 6.09 -1.71 -14.61
N GLU A 269 6.68 -2.85 -14.21
CA GLU A 269 6.01 -4.00 -13.61
C GLU A 269 5.35 -3.60 -12.29
N GLY A 270 6.07 -2.89 -11.42
CA GLY A 270 5.53 -2.35 -10.17
C GLY A 270 4.36 -1.40 -10.41
N LEU A 271 4.52 -0.45 -11.32
CA LEU A 271 3.42 0.46 -11.70
C LEU A 271 2.21 -0.29 -12.26
N PHE A 272 2.44 -1.29 -13.12
CA PHE A 272 1.37 -2.11 -13.69
C PHE A 272 0.58 -2.85 -12.60
N LEU A 273 1.25 -3.50 -11.66
CA LEU A 273 0.61 -4.21 -10.55
C LEU A 273 -0.17 -3.27 -9.62
N ILE A 274 0.37 -2.08 -9.33
CA ILE A 274 -0.31 -1.06 -8.53
C ILE A 274 -1.57 -0.56 -9.26
N LEU A 275 -1.48 -0.27 -10.56
CA LEU A 275 -2.62 0.17 -11.36
C LEU A 275 -3.68 -0.92 -11.50
N LEU A 276 -3.26 -2.17 -11.74
CA LEU A 276 -4.14 -3.33 -11.86
C LEU A 276 -4.92 -3.56 -10.56
N SER A 277 -4.21 -3.68 -9.43
CA SER A 277 -4.82 -3.88 -8.12
C SER A 277 -5.69 -2.69 -7.72
N THR A 278 -5.19 -1.45 -7.81
CA THR A 278 -5.96 -0.24 -7.49
C THR A 278 -7.21 -0.12 -8.36
N GLY A 279 -7.10 -0.39 -9.67
CA GLY A 279 -8.21 -0.35 -10.60
C GLY A 279 -9.29 -1.39 -10.26
N LEU A 280 -8.87 -2.63 -10.01
CA LEU A 280 -9.76 -3.72 -9.62
C LEU A 280 -10.45 -3.43 -8.28
N PHE A 281 -9.70 -3.06 -7.25
CA PHE A 281 -10.26 -2.78 -5.91
C PHE A 281 -11.05 -1.47 -5.87
N SER A 282 -10.81 -0.53 -6.78
CA SER A 282 -11.67 0.66 -6.94
C SER A 282 -13.10 0.31 -7.34
N LEU A 283 -13.32 -0.86 -7.97
CA LEU A 283 -14.65 -1.37 -8.30
C LEU A 283 -15.45 -1.75 -7.06
N TYR A 284 -14.82 -1.91 -5.89
CA TYR A 284 -15.53 -2.13 -4.63
C TYR A 284 -16.51 -0.98 -4.32
N ASP A 285 -16.21 0.23 -4.78
CA ASP A 285 -17.11 1.38 -4.69
C ASP A 285 -18.20 1.30 -5.78
N PRO A 286 -19.49 1.16 -5.41
CA PRO A 286 -20.56 1.05 -6.40
C PRO A 286 -20.66 2.25 -7.34
N ARG A 287 -20.19 3.43 -6.92
CA ARG A 287 -20.18 4.64 -7.76
C ARG A 287 -19.18 4.56 -8.91
N ILE A 288 -18.13 3.75 -8.76
CA ILE A 288 -17.20 3.43 -9.85
C ILE A 288 -17.76 2.28 -10.69
N LEU A 289 -18.23 1.21 -10.03
CA LEU A 289 -18.82 0.05 -10.71
C LEU A 289 -19.97 0.45 -11.66
N ALA A 290 -20.85 1.35 -11.20
CA ALA A 290 -21.99 1.85 -11.99
C ALA A 290 -21.61 2.64 -13.24
N LYS A 291 -20.35 3.10 -13.37
CA LYS A 291 -19.87 3.76 -14.60
C LYS A 291 -19.68 2.78 -15.75
N PHE A 292 -19.50 1.50 -15.45
CA PHE A 292 -19.35 0.45 -16.45
C PHE A 292 -20.72 -0.14 -16.78
N LYS A 293 -21.24 0.17 -17.97
CA LYS A 293 -22.54 -0.32 -18.47
C LYS A 293 -22.82 -1.80 -18.17
N PRO A 294 -21.92 -2.77 -18.46
CA PRO A 294 -22.22 -4.19 -18.21
C PRO A 294 -22.33 -4.53 -16.72
N LEU A 295 -21.64 -3.78 -15.85
CA LEU A 295 -21.59 -4.06 -14.40
C LEU A 295 -22.70 -3.33 -13.62
N ARG A 296 -23.45 -2.44 -14.27
CA ARG A 296 -24.55 -1.70 -13.64
C ARG A 296 -25.66 -2.62 -13.09
N LYS A 297 -25.94 -3.73 -13.79
CA LYS A 297 -26.91 -4.74 -13.33
C LYS A 297 -26.47 -5.38 -12.00
N ILE A 298 -25.18 -5.56 -11.77
CA ILE A 298 -24.65 -6.12 -10.52
C ILE A 298 -24.92 -5.13 -9.36
N VAL A 299 -24.72 -3.83 -9.58
CA VAL A 299 -24.99 -2.78 -8.58
C VAL A 299 -26.44 -2.81 -8.08
N GLU A 300 -27.40 -3.12 -8.95
CA GLU A 300 -28.82 -3.22 -8.57
C GLU A 300 -29.11 -4.38 -7.62
N HIS A 301 -28.30 -5.44 -7.66
CA HIS A 301 -28.41 -6.63 -6.81
C HIS A 301 -27.55 -6.54 -5.53
N ILE A 302 -26.61 -5.60 -5.44
CA ILE A 302 -25.75 -5.38 -4.25
C ILE A 302 -26.48 -4.50 -3.20
N LYS A 303 -27.77 -4.74 -2.94
CA LYS A 303 -28.54 -4.00 -1.92
C LYS A 303 -28.61 -4.73 -0.59
#